data_AF-A0A915LGZ5-F1
#
_entry.id   AF-A0A915LGZ5-F1
#
_cell.length_a   1.000
_cell.length_b   1.000
_cell.length_c   1.000
_cell.angle_alpha   90.00
_cell.angle_beta   90.00
_cell.angle_gamma   90.00
#
_symmetry.space_group_name_H-M   'P 1'
#
loop_
_entity.id
_entity.type
_entity.pdbx_description
1 polymer ?
#
loop_
_entity_poly.entity_id
_entity_poly.type
_entity_poly.pdbx_seq_one_letter_code
_entity_poly.pdbx_strand_id
1 'polypeptide(L)'
;MSNVCDGFIQIFDIGDSFFIAFEDSEQILQKYRLICSSFYHSKCAEDSNVLPFLPVILFSEQVQVLVENGFAQICRVSDLIEGIESFSDNGKIDKYEPNKEKGGENLLSLAQKILIGRFYLLSGAKFGCDYLAYEKPPGEQHSLFMVICSDVNKSLNLYNLIATSRVSTQVKKKILFAVVSPGTLLPYYLEMNWWKGDGNLMLFFSFFKSLVGREVIIELKNDLSICGTLHSVDQYLNVKVTDINVTDVERHPHMISVKNCFIRGSVIRYVHLPSDGIDTQLLQEATRKEVLQSRQQGTSNK
;
A
#
# COMPACT_ATOMS: atom_id res chain seq x y z
N MET A 1 17.14 6.27 -33.38
CA MET A 1 16.36 7.48 -32.98
C MET A 1 16.38 7.56 -31.45
N SER A 2 16.21 8.74 -30.84
CA SER A 2 16.28 8.92 -29.38
C SER A 2 14.93 9.41 -28.86
N ASN A 3 14.53 8.97 -27.65
CA ASN A 3 13.39 9.50 -26.92
C ASN A 3 13.70 10.88 -26.33
N VAL A 4 14.92 11.42 -26.45
CA VAL A 4 15.26 12.75 -25.96
C VAL A 4 15.40 13.72 -27.13
N CYS A 5 14.50 14.71 -27.18
CA CYS A 5 14.57 15.82 -28.11
C CYS A 5 14.59 17.14 -27.33
N ASP A 6 15.50 18.05 -27.70
CA ASP A 6 15.68 19.35 -27.03
C ASP A 6 15.84 19.27 -25.50
N GLY A 7 16.39 18.15 -25.01
CA GLY A 7 16.59 17.89 -23.58
C GLY A 7 15.37 17.31 -22.84
N PHE A 8 14.25 17.11 -23.52
CA PHE A 8 13.02 16.53 -22.95
C PHE A 8 12.79 15.10 -23.45
N ILE A 9 12.27 14.24 -22.58
CA ILE A 9 11.79 12.91 -22.97
C ILE A 9 10.49 13.08 -23.77
N GLN A 10 10.45 12.60 -25.00
CA GLN A 10 9.24 12.46 -25.79
C GLN A 10 8.45 11.23 -25.32
N ILE A 11 7.24 11.46 -24.82
CA ILE A 11 6.31 10.42 -24.40
C ILE A 11 5.13 10.45 -25.36
N PHE A 12 4.81 9.31 -25.97
CA PHE A 12 3.71 9.21 -26.92
C PHE A 12 2.41 8.85 -26.20
N ASP A 13 1.35 9.63 -26.47
CA ASP A 13 0.01 9.44 -25.92
C ASP A 13 -0.93 8.86 -26.98
N ILE A 14 -1.51 7.70 -26.67
CA ILE A 14 -2.52 6.98 -27.48
C ILE A 14 -3.91 7.00 -26.85
N GLY A 15 -4.16 7.88 -25.88
CA GLY A 15 -5.42 8.06 -25.16
C GLY A 15 -5.46 7.25 -23.87
N ASP A 16 -5.36 5.93 -23.97
CA ASP A 16 -5.48 5.03 -22.80
C ASP A 16 -4.14 4.66 -22.16
N SER A 17 -3.03 5.00 -22.80
CA SER A 17 -1.69 4.60 -22.36
C SER A 17 -0.62 5.53 -22.91
N PHE A 18 0.50 5.58 -22.21
CA PHE A 18 1.67 6.38 -22.58
C PHE A 18 2.85 5.45 -22.85
N PHE A 19 3.64 5.70 -23.89
CA PHE A 19 4.81 4.89 -24.17
C PHE A 19 6.03 5.66 -24.65
N ILE A 20 7.20 5.05 -24.46
CA ILE A 20 8.48 5.46 -25.04
C ILE A 20 8.97 4.32 -25.96
N ALA A 21 9.54 4.62 -27.12
CA ALA A 21 9.75 3.64 -28.19
C ALA A 21 11.18 3.57 -28.76
N PHE A 22 12.12 4.36 -28.22
CA PHE A 22 13.46 4.46 -28.78
C PHE A 22 14.58 3.81 -27.95
N GLU A 23 15.79 3.74 -28.55
CA GLU A 23 17.01 3.06 -28.08
C GLU A 23 17.44 3.42 -26.65
N ASP A 24 17.18 4.65 -26.22
CA ASP A 24 17.55 5.21 -24.92
C ASP A 24 16.50 4.97 -23.82
N SER A 25 15.43 4.23 -24.12
CA SER A 25 14.35 3.95 -23.18
C SER A 25 14.87 3.35 -21.87
N GLU A 26 15.71 2.30 -21.91
CA GLU A 26 16.28 1.70 -20.69
C GLU A 26 17.08 2.68 -19.85
N GLN A 27 17.86 3.57 -20.47
CA GLN A 27 18.65 4.58 -19.77
C GLN A 27 17.74 5.61 -19.09
N ILE A 28 16.64 5.98 -19.73
CA ILE A 28 15.61 6.86 -19.16
C ILE A 28 14.94 6.18 -17.96
N LEU A 29 14.55 4.91 -18.09
CA LEU A 29 13.95 4.15 -16.99
C LEU A 29 14.87 4.08 -15.78
N GLN A 30 16.16 3.81 -15.99
CA GLN A 30 17.14 3.77 -14.90
C GLN A 30 17.39 5.15 -14.30
N LYS A 31 17.56 6.18 -15.13
CA LYS A 31 17.84 7.56 -14.70
C LYS A 31 16.72 8.12 -13.82
N TYR A 32 15.48 7.89 -14.20
CA TYR A 32 14.30 8.42 -13.50
C TYR A 32 13.60 7.38 -12.62
N ARG A 33 14.20 6.19 -12.44
CA ARG A 33 13.68 5.09 -11.61
C ARG A 33 12.23 4.71 -11.92
N LEU A 34 11.90 4.71 -13.20
CA LEU A 34 10.56 4.41 -13.69
C LEU A 34 10.35 2.91 -13.76
N ILE A 35 9.12 2.47 -13.49
CA ILE A 35 8.70 1.08 -13.64
C ILE A 35 7.60 1.01 -14.67
N CYS A 36 7.67 0.00 -15.53
CA CYS A 36 6.84 -0.10 -16.72
C CYS A 36 6.26 -1.50 -16.86
N SER A 37 5.16 -1.60 -17.61
CA SER A 37 4.75 -2.87 -18.20
C SER A 37 5.29 -2.95 -19.63
N SER A 38 6.08 -3.98 -19.92
CA SER A 38 6.47 -4.29 -21.31
C SER A 38 5.28 -4.87 -22.06
N PHE A 39 5.12 -4.52 -23.34
CA PHE A 39 4.09 -5.08 -24.22
C PHE A 39 4.20 -6.60 -24.41
N TYR A 40 5.32 -7.22 -24.03
CA TYR A 40 5.51 -8.67 -24.08
C TYR A 40 6.14 -9.21 -22.79
N HIS A 41 5.41 -10.11 -22.12
CA HIS A 41 5.96 -11.03 -21.14
C HIS A 41 5.61 -12.47 -21.56
N SER A 42 6.28 -12.97 -22.61
CA SER A 42 6.38 -14.42 -22.82
C SER A 42 7.61 -14.78 -23.66
N LYS A 43 8.57 -15.48 -23.05
CA LYS A 43 9.45 -16.50 -23.67
C LYS A 43 9.97 -16.24 -25.10
N CYS A 44 10.67 -15.13 -25.35
CA CYS A 44 11.43 -14.95 -26.60
C CYS A 44 12.86 -14.44 -26.35
N ALA A 45 13.52 -14.89 -25.28
CA ALA A 45 14.88 -14.49 -24.94
C ALA A 45 15.84 -15.69 -24.79
N GLU A 46 15.70 -16.70 -25.65
CA GLU A 46 16.74 -17.73 -25.77
C GLU A 46 17.42 -17.74 -27.14
N ASP A 47 16.77 -17.28 -28.23
CA ASP A 47 17.36 -17.40 -29.57
C ASP A 47 17.19 -16.13 -30.42
N SER A 48 17.92 -15.06 -30.09
CA SER A 48 18.42 -14.05 -31.06
C SER A 48 19.01 -12.85 -30.31
N ASN A 49 20.29 -12.54 -30.58
CA ASN A 49 21.03 -11.38 -30.02
C ASN A 49 20.55 -10.00 -30.50
N VAL A 50 19.30 -9.89 -30.98
CA VAL A 50 18.70 -8.62 -31.38
C VAL A 50 17.28 -8.61 -30.82
N LEU A 51 17.13 -8.13 -29.59
CA LEU A 51 15.81 -7.76 -29.09
C LEU A 51 15.31 -6.58 -29.94
N PRO A 52 14.15 -6.67 -30.60
CA PRO A 52 13.58 -5.51 -31.27
C PRO A 52 13.30 -4.41 -30.24
N PHE A 53 13.45 -3.15 -30.64
CA PHE A 53 13.08 -2.00 -29.83
C PHE A 53 11.59 -2.08 -29.48
N LEU A 54 11.31 -2.52 -28.25
CA LEU A 54 9.95 -2.72 -27.78
C LEU A 54 9.47 -1.43 -27.09
N PRO A 55 8.28 -0.92 -27.45
CA PRO A 55 7.71 0.20 -26.76
C PRO A 55 7.44 -0.16 -25.30
N VAL A 56 7.76 0.77 -24.41
CA VAL A 56 7.62 0.61 -22.97
C VAL A 56 6.45 1.46 -22.49
N ILE A 57 5.47 0.85 -21.82
CA ILE A 57 4.30 1.56 -21.30
C ILE A 57 4.62 2.17 -19.94
N LEU A 58 4.44 3.49 -19.84
CA LEU A 58 4.57 4.25 -18.60
C LEU A 58 3.21 4.37 -17.90
N PHE A 59 3.22 4.35 -16.58
CA PHE A 59 2.01 4.63 -15.80
C PHE A 59 1.68 6.13 -15.86
N SER A 60 0.39 6.46 -15.94
CA SER A 60 -0.10 7.84 -16.08
C SER A 60 0.46 8.80 -15.03
N GLU A 61 0.63 8.32 -13.80
CA GLU A 61 1.12 9.07 -12.67
C GLU A 61 2.61 9.37 -12.78
N GLN A 62 3.39 8.45 -13.34
CA GLN A 62 4.81 8.67 -13.62
C GLN A 62 5.01 9.69 -14.73
N VAL A 63 4.19 9.60 -15.78
CA VAL A 63 4.19 10.57 -16.88
C VAL A 63 3.85 11.96 -16.38
N GLN A 64 2.81 12.08 -15.55
CA GLN A 64 2.42 13.34 -14.92
C GLN A 64 3.60 13.94 -14.12
N VAL A 65 4.28 13.13 -13.31
CA VAL A 65 5.46 13.57 -12.54
C VAL A 65 6.58 14.06 -13.46
N LEU A 66 6.89 13.36 -14.55
CA LEU A 66 7.94 13.77 -15.48
C LEU A 66 7.60 15.08 -16.18
N VAL A 67 6.36 15.24 -16.64
CA VAL A 67 5.89 16.44 -17.35
C VAL A 67 5.86 17.65 -16.40
N GLU A 68 5.31 17.49 -15.19
CA GLU A 68 5.22 18.57 -14.20
C GLU A 68 6.58 19.08 -13.71
N ASN A 69 7.62 18.23 -13.73
CA ASN A 69 8.99 18.63 -13.42
C ASN A 69 9.77 19.12 -14.65
N GLY A 70 9.14 19.16 -15.83
CA GLY A 70 9.80 19.59 -17.06
C GLY A 70 10.86 18.60 -17.57
N PHE A 71 10.75 17.32 -17.25
CA PHE A 71 11.63 16.27 -17.77
C PHE A 71 11.11 15.63 -19.06
N ALA A 72 9.80 15.73 -19.32
CA ALA A 72 9.16 15.10 -20.45
C ALA A 72 8.13 16.00 -21.13
N GLN A 73 7.92 15.76 -22.41
CA GLN A 73 6.89 16.35 -23.23
C GLN A 73 6.02 15.25 -23.82
N ILE A 74 4.70 15.45 -23.81
CA ILE A 74 3.76 14.51 -24.38
C ILE A 74 3.52 14.86 -25.85
N CYS A 75 3.63 13.86 -26.72
CA CYS A 75 3.32 13.93 -28.14
C CYS A 75 2.09 13.06 -28.40
N ARG A 76 0.95 13.66 -28.76
CA ARG A 76 -0.22 12.86 -29.15
C ARG A 76 -0.02 12.30 -30.54
N VAL A 77 -0.37 11.02 -30.71
CA VAL A 77 -0.23 10.35 -32.01
C VAL A 77 -1.15 10.97 -33.07
N SER A 78 -2.30 11.54 -32.68
CA SER A 78 -3.18 12.32 -33.57
C SER A 78 -2.45 13.46 -34.27
N ASP A 79 -1.62 14.19 -33.53
CA ASP A 79 -0.95 15.40 -33.99
C ASP A 79 0.22 15.05 -34.94
N LEU A 80 0.78 13.84 -34.78
CA LEU A 80 1.81 13.30 -35.68
C LEU A 80 1.25 12.97 -37.07
N ILE A 81 -0.01 12.55 -37.15
CA ILE A 81 -0.68 12.20 -38.40
C ILE A 81 -1.05 13.47 -39.18
N GLU A 82 -1.49 14.54 -38.49
CA GLU A 82 -1.74 15.85 -39.10
C GLU A 82 -0.45 16.50 -39.64
N GLY A 83 0.68 16.32 -38.94
CA GLY A 83 1.98 16.85 -39.36
C GLY A 83 2.56 16.27 -40.67
N ILE A 84 2.02 15.15 -41.17
CA ILE A 84 2.44 14.58 -42.48
C ILE A 84 1.79 15.35 -43.65
N GLU A 85 0.65 16.02 -43.43
CA GLU A 85 -0.05 16.80 -44.48
C GLU A 85 0.28 18.31 -44.47
N SER A 86 0.88 18.85 -43.42
CA SER A 86 1.14 20.29 -43.31
C SER A 86 2.60 20.65 -43.06
N PHE A 87 3.41 20.69 -44.13
CA PHE A 87 4.73 21.35 -44.14
C PHE A 87 4.63 22.88 -44.33
N SER A 88 3.58 23.49 -43.79
CA SER A 88 3.29 24.92 -43.91
C SER A 88 2.33 25.33 -42.81
N ASP A 89 2.83 25.48 -41.59
CA ASP A 89 2.67 26.70 -40.79
C ASP A 89 3.12 26.47 -39.36
N ASN A 90 3.69 27.52 -38.77
CA ASN A 90 4.13 27.56 -37.38
C ASN A 90 2.94 27.39 -36.41
N GLY A 91 2.55 26.15 -36.14
CA GLY A 91 1.48 25.78 -35.23
C GLY A 91 1.96 25.71 -33.78
N LYS A 92 1.26 26.40 -32.88
CA LYS A 92 1.48 26.40 -31.43
C LYS A 92 1.35 24.99 -30.85
N ILE A 93 2.30 24.60 -30.02
CA ILE A 93 2.30 23.37 -29.23
C ILE A 93 1.21 23.50 -28.16
N ASP A 94 0.16 22.69 -28.24
CA ASP A 94 -0.88 22.63 -27.22
C ASP A 94 -0.31 21.99 -25.94
N LYS A 95 -0.48 22.68 -24.81
CA LYS A 95 -0.07 22.17 -23.50
C LYS A 95 -0.97 20.98 -23.13
N TYR A 96 -0.37 19.85 -22.81
CA TYR A 96 -1.07 18.73 -22.20
C TYR A 96 -1.77 19.19 -20.91
N GLU A 97 -3.10 19.21 -20.93
CA GLU A 97 -3.90 19.36 -19.73
C GLU A 97 -4.22 17.96 -19.18
N PRO A 98 -3.70 17.57 -18.00
CA PRO A 98 -4.07 16.31 -17.38
C PRO A 98 -5.57 16.26 -17.12
N ASN A 99 -6.16 15.07 -17.12
CA ASN A 99 -7.55 14.84 -16.70
C ASN A 99 -7.77 15.48 -15.31
N LYS A 100 -8.39 16.67 -15.29
CA LYS A 100 -8.75 17.43 -14.09
C LYS A 100 -9.94 16.77 -13.41
N GLU A 101 -9.77 15.57 -12.86
CA GLU A 101 -10.66 15.12 -11.80
C GLU A 101 -10.35 15.94 -10.53
N LYS A 102 -11.08 17.06 -10.42
CA LYS A 102 -11.35 17.86 -9.21
C LYS A 102 -10.16 18.20 -8.29
N GLY A 103 -9.57 19.38 -8.54
CA GLY A 103 -9.55 20.45 -7.51
C GLY A 103 -8.46 20.45 -6.44
N GLY A 104 -7.47 19.58 -6.48
CA GLY A 104 -6.24 19.74 -5.70
C GLY A 104 -5.06 19.45 -6.60
N GLU A 105 -3.93 20.13 -6.41
CA GLU A 105 -2.66 19.49 -6.79
C GLU A 105 -2.69 18.10 -6.14
N ASN A 106 -2.75 17.04 -6.93
CA ASN A 106 -3.01 15.70 -6.43
C ASN A 106 -1.96 15.41 -5.36
N LEU A 107 -2.35 15.33 -4.10
CA LEU A 107 -1.44 15.03 -2.96
C LEU A 107 -0.56 13.81 -3.27
N LEU A 108 -1.13 12.88 -4.04
CA LEU A 108 -0.48 11.72 -4.63
C LEU A 108 0.69 12.10 -5.56
N SER A 109 0.50 13.04 -6.49
CA SER A 109 1.56 13.48 -7.41
C SER A 109 2.72 14.12 -6.66
N LEU A 110 2.48 14.93 -5.62
CA LEU A 110 3.56 15.55 -4.85
C LEU A 110 4.35 14.51 -4.04
N ALA A 111 3.66 13.59 -3.35
CA ALA A 111 4.31 12.52 -2.62
C ALA A 111 5.13 11.61 -3.55
N GLN A 112 4.59 11.30 -4.74
CA GLN A 112 5.27 10.55 -5.78
C GLN A 112 6.51 11.27 -6.32
N LYS A 113 6.42 12.58 -6.61
CA LYS A 113 7.54 13.39 -7.13
C LYS A 113 8.82 13.19 -6.31
N ILE A 114 8.70 13.23 -5.00
CA ILE A 114 9.85 13.21 -4.09
C ILE A 114 10.36 11.80 -3.87
N LEU A 115 9.46 10.83 -3.90
CA LEU A 115 9.83 9.43 -3.76
C LEU A 115 10.49 8.86 -5.02
N ILE A 116 10.06 9.24 -6.23
CA ILE A 116 10.64 8.75 -7.50
C ILE A 116 12.16 9.07 -7.59
N GLY A 117 12.60 10.20 -7.05
CA GLY A 117 14.03 10.54 -6.99
C GLY A 117 14.87 9.60 -6.11
N ARG A 118 14.25 8.82 -5.21
CA ARG A 118 14.93 7.96 -4.23
C ARG A 118 14.50 6.50 -4.24
N PHE A 119 13.37 6.16 -4.84
CA PHE A 119 12.79 4.84 -4.83
C PHE A 119 12.09 4.56 -6.15
N TYR A 120 12.07 3.31 -6.56
CA TYR A 120 11.15 2.84 -7.58
C TYR A 120 9.77 2.64 -6.94
N LEU A 121 8.71 3.17 -7.57
CA LEU A 121 7.35 3.10 -7.04
C LEU A 121 6.45 2.20 -7.89
N LEU A 122 5.81 1.23 -7.23
CA LEU A 122 4.70 0.45 -7.82
C LEU A 122 3.40 0.77 -7.12
N SER A 123 2.28 0.52 -7.81
CA SER A 123 0.96 0.50 -7.18
C SER A 123 0.95 -0.47 -5.98
N GLY A 124 0.48 0.04 -4.84
CA GLY A 124 0.31 -0.72 -3.61
C GLY A 124 -1.06 -1.36 -3.44
N ALA A 125 -1.94 -1.29 -4.45
CA ALA A 125 -3.34 -1.69 -4.34
C ALA A 125 -3.53 -3.12 -3.79
N LYS A 126 -2.67 -4.06 -4.21
CA LYS A 126 -2.69 -5.47 -3.73
C LYS A 126 -2.40 -5.63 -2.23
N PHE A 127 -1.83 -4.60 -1.60
CA PHE A 127 -1.43 -4.60 -0.19
C PHE A 127 -2.19 -3.57 0.65
N GLY A 128 -3.18 -2.87 0.06
CA GLY A 128 -3.97 -1.86 0.77
C GLY A 128 -3.17 -0.61 1.13
N CYS A 129 -2.23 -0.20 0.27
CA CYS A 129 -1.51 1.07 0.36
C CYS A 129 -1.45 1.73 -1.03
N ASP A 130 -1.06 3.00 -1.09
CA ASP A 130 -1.01 3.74 -2.36
C ASP A 130 0.16 3.25 -3.22
N TYR A 131 1.35 3.15 -2.61
CA TYR A 131 2.55 2.69 -3.32
C TYR A 131 3.38 1.68 -2.53
N LEU A 132 4.17 0.92 -3.26
CA LEU A 132 5.30 0.14 -2.75
C LEU A 132 6.57 0.83 -3.20
N ALA A 133 7.44 1.18 -2.23
CA ALA A 133 8.72 1.81 -2.52
C ALA A 133 9.86 0.79 -2.46
N TYR A 134 10.67 0.75 -3.50
CA TYR A 134 11.82 -0.13 -3.65
C TYR A 134 13.10 0.69 -3.80
N GLU A 135 14.18 0.28 -3.13
CA GLU A 135 15.50 0.90 -3.33
C GLU A 135 16.13 0.50 -4.65
N LYS A 136 15.84 -0.72 -5.11
CA LYS A 136 16.32 -1.33 -6.36
C LYS A 136 15.13 -1.68 -7.27
N PRO A 137 15.36 -1.95 -8.57
CA PRO A 137 14.29 -2.39 -9.46
C PRO A 137 13.50 -3.58 -8.90
N PRO A 138 12.17 -3.61 -9.09
CA PRO A 138 11.34 -4.72 -8.65
C PRO A 138 11.75 -6.00 -9.40
N GLY A 139 12.08 -7.05 -8.64
CA GLY A 139 12.62 -8.31 -9.16
C GLY A 139 13.97 -8.67 -8.55
N GLU A 140 14.81 -7.66 -8.25
CA GLU A 140 16.08 -7.86 -7.53
C GLU A 140 15.88 -7.87 -6.02
N GLN A 141 14.99 -6.99 -5.52
CA GLN A 141 14.74 -6.82 -4.09
C GLN A 141 13.25 -6.65 -3.80
N HIS A 142 12.83 -7.06 -2.61
CA HIS A 142 11.50 -6.77 -2.10
C HIS A 142 11.35 -5.29 -1.76
N SER A 143 10.14 -4.74 -1.90
CA SER A 143 9.87 -3.38 -1.45
C SER A 143 10.19 -3.19 0.03
N LEU A 144 10.76 -2.03 0.33
CA LEU A 144 11.17 -1.63 1.67
C LEU A 144 9.98 -1.04 2.45
N PHE A 145 9.18 -0.20 1.77
CA PHE A 145 8.05 0.50 2.37
C PHE A 145 6.74 0.20 1.66
N MET A 146 5.67 0.13 2.46
CA MET A 146 4.30 0.35 2.04
C MET A 146 3.96 1.81 2.32
N VAL A 147 3.77 2.60 1.27
CA VAL A 147 3.57 4.04 1.34
C VAL A 147 2.08 4.37 1.37
N ILE A 148 1.68 5.18 2.33
CA ILE A 148 0.32 5.73 2.45
C ILE A 148 0.41 7.24 2.35
N CYS A 149 -0.24 7.82 1.35
CA CYS A 149 -0.30 9.24 1.10
C CYS A 149 -1.54 9.83 1.80
N SER A 150 -1.36 10.91 2.57
CA SER A 150 -2.46 11.60 3.24
C SER A 150 -2.28 13.11 3.20
N ASP A 151 -3.38 13.85 3.10
CA ASP A 151 -3.39 15.28 3.42
C ASP A 151 -3.20 15.46 4.93
N VAL A 152 -2.57 16.55 5.34
CA VAL A 152 -2.50 16.98 6.75
C VAL A 152 -3.89 17.23 7.34
N ASN A 153 -4.85 17.67 6.53
CA ASN A 153 -6.22 17.96 6.94
C ASN A 153 -7.12 16.73 6.91
N LYS A 154 -6.65 15.62 6.33
CA LYS A 154 -7.43 14.38 6.24
C LYS A 154 -7.29 13.61 7.54
N SER A 155 -8.41 13.37 8.22
CA SER A 155 -8.44 12.49 9.38
C SER A 155 -8.05 11.06 8.99
N LEU A 156 -7.13 10.46 9.73
CA LEU A 156 -6.73 9.07 9.54
C LEU A 156 -7.85 8.12 9.98
N ASN A 157 -8.31 7.26 9.07
CA ASN A 157 -9.20 6.16 9.43
C ASN A 157 -8.40 5.07 10.15
N LEU A 158 -8.68 4.88 11.44
CA LEU A 158 -7.97 3.91 12.29
C LEU A 158 -8.17 2.46 11.82
N TYR A 159 -9.32 2.12 11.25
CA TYR A 159 -9.57 0.78 10.70
C TYR A 159 -8.65 0.49 9.53
N ASN A 160 -8.47 1.46 8.63
CA ASN A 160 -7.54 1.32 7.51
C ASN A 160 -6.10 1.20 8.01
N LEU A 161 -5.72 2.00 9.02
CA LEU A 161 -4.39 1.91 9.62
C LEU A 161 -4.11 0.51 10.20
N ILE A 162 -5.04 -0.03 10.98
CA ILE A 162 -4.93 -1.37 11.57
C ILE A 162 -4.88 -2.44 10.49
N ALA A 163 -5.73 -2.33 9.46
CA ALA A 163 -5.77 -3.26 8.34
C ALA A 163 -4.45 -3.26 7.56
N THR A 164 -3.95 -2.08 7.17
CA THR A 164 -2.67 -1.95 6.46
C THR A 164 -1.51 -2.43 7.32
N SER A 165 -1.56 -2.19 8.63
CA SER A 165 -0.53 -2.69 9.55
C SER A 165 -0.55 -4.22 9.73
N ARG A 166 -1.73 -4.83 9.71
CA ARG A 166 -1.86 -6.28 9.68
C ARG A 166 -1.28 -6.88 8.40
N VAL A 167 -1.42 -6.21 7.26
CA VAL A 167 -0.82 -6.65 6.00
C VAL A 167 0.70 -6.47 6.06
N SER A 168 1.17 -5.30 6.48
CA SER A 168 2.59 -4.96 6.52
C SER A 168 3.41 -5.94 7.38
N THR A 169 2.86 -6.38 8.51
CA THR A 169 3.49 -7.39 9.38
C THR A 169 3.63 -8.75 8.72
N GLN A 170 2.62 -9.21 7.99
CA GLN A 170 2.64 -10.49 7.28
C GLN A 170 3.69 -10.48 6.16
N VAL A 171 3.77 -9.37 5.42
CA VAL A 171 4.75 -9.20 4.33
C VAL A 171 6.10 -8.66 4.80
N LYS A 172 6.26 -8.44 6.11
CA LYS A 172 7.44 -7.91 6.79
C LYS A 172 7.94 -6.59 6.19
N LYS A 173 7.03 -5.67 5.87
CA LYS A 173 7.33 -4.33 5.33
C LYS A 173 7.07 -3.24 6.36
N LYS A 174 7.82 -2.15 6.24
CA LYS A 174 7.60 -0.95 7.03
C LYS A 174 6.49 -0.11 6.40
N ILE A 175 5.72 0.60 7.21
CA ILE A 175 4.74 1.56 6.70
C ILE A 175 5.38 2.95 6.69
N LEU A 176 5.21 3.67 5.60
CA LEU A 176 5.67 5.05 5.45
C LEU A 176 4.47 5.94 5.16
N PHE A 177 4.15 6.86 6.08
CA PHE A 177 3.18 7.91 5.81
C PHE A 177 3.86 9.05 5.08
N ALA A 178 3.36 9.39 3.90
CA ALA A 178 3.71 10.61 3.19
C ALA A 178 2.58 11.62 3.42
N VAL A 179 2.80 12.54 4.35
CA VAL A 179 1.83 13.57 4.73
C VAL A 179 2.12 14.84 3.96
N VAL A 180 1.19 15.27 3.11
CA VAL A 180 1.32 16.47 2.29
C VAL A 180 0.48 17.59 2.91
N SER A 181 1.05 18.79 3.04
CA SER A 181 0.32 19.99 3.44
C SER A 181 0.03 20.84 2.20
N PRO A 182 -1.19 21.41 2.06
CA PRO A 182 -1.46 22.39 1.02
C PRO A 182 -0.55 23.60 1.27
N GLY A 183 0.40 23.84 0.35
CA GLY A 183 1.35 24.95 0.41
C GLY A 183 2.80 24.58 0.74
N THR A 184 3.11 23.32 1.09
CA THR A 184 4.51 22.88 1.18
C THR A 184 4.90 22.06 -0.04
N LEU A 185 6.05 22.37 -0.64
CA LEU A 185 6.61 21.55 -1.72
C LEU A 185 7.18 20.22 -1.22
N LEU A 186 7.43 20.10 0.09
CA LEU A 186 7.96 18.89 0.71
C LEU A 186 6.93 18.27 1.66
N PRO A 187 6.60 16.98 1.51
CA PRO A 187 5.80 16.22 2.44
C PRO A 187 6.64 15.82 3.65
N TYR A 188 5.94 15.57 4.74
CA TYR A 188 6.50 15.01 5.95
C TYR A 188 6.38 13.49 5.89
N TYR A 189 7.48 12.81 6.15
CA TYR A 189 7.51 11.35 6.16
C TYR A 189 7.53 10.83 7.59
N LEU A 190 6.59 9.95 7.92
CA LEU A 190 6.56 9.24 9.20
C LEU A 190 6.73 7.76 8.94
N GLU A 191 7.86 7.20 9.38
CA GLU A 191 8.06 5.76 9.41
C GLU A 191 7.29 5.16 10.59
N MET A 192 6.41 4.22 10.30
CA MET A 192 5.73 3.42 11.29
C MET A 192 6.16 1.96 11.13
N ASN A 193 6.78 1.45 12.19
CA ASN A 193 7.01 0.03 12.37
C ASN A 193 5.90 -0.54 13.23
N TRP A 194 5.26 -1.61 12.79
CA TRP A 194 4.39 -2.35 13.70
C TRP A 194 5.23 -2.98 14.81
N TRP A 195 4.67 -3.00 16.01
CA TRP A 195 5.33 -3.64 17.13
C TRP A 195 5.51 -5.13 16.81
N LYS A 196 6.75 -5.63 16.81
CA LYS A 196 7.00 -7.07 16.78
C LYS A 196 6.94 -7.57 18.22
N GLY A 197 5.87 -8.29 18.51
CA GLY A 197 5.54 -8.79 19.84
C GLY A 197 6.39 -9.98 20.28
N ASP A 198 7.70 -9.93 20.09
CA ASP A 198 8.57 -11.01 20.54
C ASP A 198 8.58 -11.13 22.08
N GLY A 199 8.06 -10.10 22.80
CA GLY A 199 7.61 -10.18 24.21
C GLY A 199 6.11 -9.89 24.46
N ASN A 200 5.34 -9.46 23.44
CA ASN A 200 4.00 -8.84 23.62
C ASN A 200 2.81 -9.80 23.68
N LEU A 201 3.03 -11.11 23.56
CA LEU A 201 1.93 -12.07 23.74
C LEU A 201 1.39 -12.01 25.18
N MET A 202 2.18 -11.58 26.17
CA MET A 202 1.76 -11.56 27.56
C MET A 202 0.69 -10.51 27.90
N LEU A 203 0.75 -9.29 27.34
CA LEU A 203 -0.25 -8.26 27.68
C LEU A 203 -1.66 -8.71 27.24
N PHE A 204 -1.81 -9.05 25.96
CA PHE A 204 -3.12 -9.45 25.44
C PHE A 204 -3.54 -10.81 25.98
N PHE A 205 -2.61 -11.75 26.18
CA PHE A 205 -2.92 -13.01 26.86
C PHE A 205 -3.49 -12.77 28.26
N SER A 206 -2.82 -11.98 29.11
CA SER A 206 -3.28 -11.65 30.46
C SER A 206 -4.60 -10.88 30.45
N PHE A 207 -4.76 -9.94 29.50
CA PHE A 207 -6.00 -9.20 29.31
C PHE A 207 -7.16 -10.15 29.00
N PHE A 208 -7.05 -11.02 27.99
CA PHE A 208 -8.11 -11.97 27.66
C PHE A 208 -8.32 -13.03 28.76
N LYS A 209 -7.27 -13.41 29.50
CA LYS A 209 -7.41 -14.25 30.70
C LYS A 209 -8.28 -13.59 31.77
N SER A 210 -8.18 -12.27 31.95
CA SER A 210 -9.04 -11.54 32.90
C SER A 210 -10.52 -11.49 32.50
N LEU A 211 -10.82 -11.77 31.22
CA LEU A 211 -12.18 -11.79 30.67
C LEU A 211 -12.81 -13.19 30.67
N VAL A 212 -12.11 -14.20 31.19
CA VAL A 212 -12.67 -15.56 31.33
C VAL A 212 -13.93 -15.50 32.21
N GLY A 213 -15.00 -16.13 31.74
CA GLY A 213 -16.33 -16.11 32.34
C GLY A 213 -17.24 -14.99 31.84
N ARG A 214 -16.78 -14.12 30.94
CA ARG A 214 -17.61 -13.05 30.34
C ARG A 214 -18.10 -13.43 28.94
N GLU A 215 -19.23 -12.84 28.55
CA GLU A 215 -19.73 -12.94 27.18
C GLU A 215 -18.88 -12.12 26.20
N VAL A 216 -18.56 -12.73 25.06
CA VAL A 216 -17.79 -12.15 23.97
C VAL A 216 -18.40 -12.54 22.64
N ILE A 217 -18.20 -11.70 21.61
CA ILE A 217 -18.59 -12.03 20.24
C ILE A 217 -17.31 -12.18 19.42
N ILE A 218 -17.11 -13.33 18.81
CA ILE A 218 -15.93 -13.65 18.01
C ILE A 218 -16.34 -13.71 16.54
N GLU A 219 -15.78 -12.80 15.76
CA GLU A 219 -15.92 -12.77 14.31
C GLU A 219 -14.71 -13.45 13.66
N LEU A 220 -14.98 -14.46 12.83
CA LEU A 220 -13.98 -15.22 12.11
C LEU A 220 -13.68 -14.60 10.73
N LYS A 221 -12.55 -15.00 10.13
CA LYS A 221 -12.14 -14.52 8.80
C LYS A 221 -13.11 -14.88 7.66
N ASN A 222 -13.99 -15.84 7.86
CA ASN A 222 -15.04 -16.25 6.93
C ASN A 222 -16.40 -15.58 7.24
N ASP A 223 -16.38 -14.49 8.01
CA ASP A 223 -17.55 -13.71 8.43
C ASP A 223 -18.50 -14.44 9.38
N LEU A 224 -18.15 -15.64 9.87
CA LEU A 224 -18.93 -16.32 10.91
C LEU A 224 -18.78 -15.57 12.24
N SER A 225 -19.90 -15.17 12.84
CA SER A 225 -19.94 -14.50 14.13
C SER A 225 -20.54 -15.41 15.20
N ILE A 226 -19.79 -15.59 16.28
CA ILE A 226 -20.06 -16.54 17.37
C ILE A 226 -20.15 -15.75 18.67
N CYS A 227 -21.33 -15.72 19.29
CA CYS A 227 -21.52 -15.18 20.63
C CYS A 227 -21.44 -16.30 21.66
N GLY A 228 -20.79 -16.08 22.80
CA GLY A 228 -20.79 -17.04 23.91
C GLY A 228 -19.89 -16.62 25.06
N THR A 229 -19.73 -17.49 26.05
CA THR A 229 -18.93 -17.23 27.24
C THR A 229 -17.49 -17.66 27.05
N LEU A 230 -16.54 -16.75 27.28
CA LEU A 230 -15.11 -17.01 27.18
C LEU A 230 -14.67 -17.99 28.28
N HIS A 231 -14.32 -19.23 27.93
CA HIS A 231 -13.95 -20.24 28.92
C HIS A 231 -12.44 -20.32 29.16
N SER A 232 -11.64 -20.23 28.11
CA SER A 232 -10.19 -20.18 28.26
C SER A 232 -9.51 -19.55 27.06
N VAL A 233 -8.33 -18.97 27.31
CA VAL A 233 -7.41 -18.44 26.30
C VAL A 233 -6.01 -18.98 26.56
N ASP A 234 -5.25 -19.29 25.51
CA ASP A 234 -3.85 -19.69 25.59
C ASP A 234 -2.89 -18.60 25.09
N GLN A 235 -1.58 -18.85 25.21
CA GLN A 235 -0.54 -17.89 24.80
C GLN A 235 -0.54 -17.58 23.29
N TYR A 236 -1.17 -18.40 22.46
CA TYR A 236 -1.32 -18.17 21.01
C TYR A 236 -2.64 -17.48 20.67
N LEU A 237 -3.37 -17.02 21.70
CA LEU A 237 -4.71 -16.45 21.62
C LEU A 237 -5.71 -17.41 20.95
N ASN A 238 -5.49 -18.73 21.08
CA ASN A 238 -6.56 -19.69 20.82
C ASN A 238 -7.57 -19.61 21.96
N VAL A 239 -8.84 -19.71 21.61
CA VAL A 239 -9.94 -19.42 22.51
C VAL A 239 -10.88 -20.62 22.58
N LYS A 240 -11.29 -20.98 23.80
CA LYS A 240 -12.42 -21.88 24.03
C LYS A 240 -13.63 -21.07 24.50
N VAL A 241 -14.77 -21.26 23.85
CA VAL A 241 -16.04 -20.58 24.16
C VAL A 241 -17.09 -21.64 24.48
N THR A 242 -17.92 -21.37 25.49
CA THR A 242 -19.06 -22.20 25.89
C THR A 242 -20.36 -21.43 25.73
N ASP A 243 -21.49 -22.13 25.77
CA ASP A 243 -22.84 -21.56 25.67
C ASP A 243 -23.03 -20.71 24.41
N ILE A 244 -22.58 -21.26 23.29
CA ILE A 244 -22.50 -20.55 22.02
C ILE A 244 -23.86 -20.37 21.35
N ASN A 245 -24.07 -19.18 20.80
CA ASN A 245 -25.11 -18.84 19.84
C ASN A 245 -24.50 -18.18 18.60
N VAL A 246 -24.99 -18.53 17.41
CA VAL A 246 -24.58 -17.92 16.14
C VAL A 246 -25.62 -16.88 15.73
N THR A 247 -25.17 -15.68 15.35
CA THR A 247 -26.08 -14.59 14.93
C THR A 247 -26.77 -14.89 13.61
N ASP A 248 -26.05 -15.47 12.63
CA ASP A 248 -26.56 -15.83 11.30
C ASP A 248 -26.92 -17.31 11.20
N VAL A 249 -28.06 -17.69 11.80
CA VAL A 249 -28.54 -19.07 11.83
C VAL A 249 -28.90 -19.60 10.44
N GLU A 250 -29.45 -18.76 9.56
CA GLU A 250 -29.88 -19.18 8.21
C GLU A 250 -28.69 -19.56 7.31
N ARG A 251 -27.56 -18.86 7.47
CA ARG A 251 -26.35 -19.10 6.68
C ARG A 251 -25.53 -20.27 7.22
N HIS A 252 -25.66 -20.57 8.52
CA HIS A 252 -24.90 -21.60 9.21
C HIS A 252 -25.76 -22.53 10.08
N PRO A 253 -26.73 -23.27 9.48
CA PRO A 253 -27.67 -24.10 10.23
C PRO A 253 -27.01 -25.26 11.00
N HIS A 254 -25.84 -25.72 10.54
CA HIS A 254 -25.06 -26.76 11.20
C HIS A 254 -24.50 -26.34 12.57
N MET A 255 -24.47 -25.04 12.88
CA MET A 255 -23.94 -24.52 14.14
C MET A 255 -24.95 -24.53 15.29
N ILE A 256 -26.25 -24.78 15.02
CA ILE A 256 -27.33 -24.71 16.01
C ILE A 256 -27.13 -25.70 17.17
N SER A 257 -26.58 -26.88 16.88
CA SER A 257 -26.34 -27.91 17.89
C SER A 257 -25.04 -27.72 18.68
N VAL A 258 -24.16 -26.82 18.24
CA VAL A 258 -22.83 -26.62 18.81
C VAL A 258 -22.93 -25.72 20.03
N LYS A 259 -22.74 -26.29 21.22
CA LYS A 259 -22.74 -25.53 22.49
C LYS A 259 -21.36 -25.02 22.90
N ASN A 260 -20.30 -25.72 22.49
CA ASN A 260 -18.91 -25.40 22.84
C ASN A 260 -18.04 -25.39 21.59
N CYS A 261 -17.12 -24.44 21.49
CA CYS A 261 -16.20 -24.32 20.37
C CYS A 261 -14.78 -24.03 20.85
N PHE A 262 -13.81 -24.61 20.16
CA PHE A 262 -12.40 -24.23 20.26
C PHE A 262 -11.98 -23.58 18.95
N ILE A 263 -11.52 -22.34 19.03
CA ILE A 263 -11.20 -21.49 17.90
C ILE A 263 -9.72 -21.16 17.94
N ARG A 264 -9.02 -21.45 16.84
CA ARG A 264 -7.61 -21.10 16.68
C ARG A 264 -7.46 -19.58 16.51
N GLY A 265 -6.57 -18.93 17.26
CA GLY A 265 -6.40 -17.47 17.24
C GLY A 265 -6.11 -16.92 15.84
N SER A 266 -5.41 -17.69 15.00
CA SER A 266 -5.09 -17.31 13.62
C SER A 266 -6.30 -17.17 12.68
N VAL A 267 -7.46 -17.76 13.02
CA VAL A 267 -8.69 -17.65 12.22
C VAL A 267 -9.63 -16.55 12.70
N ILE A 268 -9.35 -15.97 13.87
CA ILE A 268 -10.14 -14.87 14.44
C ILE A 268 -9.81 -13.58 13.66
N ARG A 269 -10.86 -12.84 13.30
CA ARG A 269 -10.76 -11.51 12.70
C ARG A 269 -10.92 -10.44 13.77
N TYR A 270 -12.00 -10.49 14.55
CA TYR A 270 -12.30 -9.56 15.62
C TYR A 270 -12.85 -10.29 16.85
N VAL A 271 -12.57 -9.75 18.04
CA VAL A 271 -13.24 -10.12 19.28
C VAL A 271 -13.92 -8.86 19.78
N HIS A 272 -15.24 -8.83 19.72
CA HIS A 272 -16.04 -7.76 20.28
C HIS A 272 -16.29 -8.05 21.75
N LEU A 273 -16.07 -7.02 22.55
CA LEU A 273 -16.10 -7.10 23.99
C LEU A 273 -17.08 -6.04 24.54
N PRO A 274 -17.79 -6.32 25.65
CA PRO A 274 -18.67 -5.34 26.26
C PRO A 274 -17.87 -4.14 26.76
N SER A 275 -18.30 -2.93 26.40
CA SER A 275 -17.66 -1.66 26.80
C SER A 275 -17.59 -1.51 28.32
N ASP A 276 -18.64 -1.93 29.01
CA ASP A 276 -18.86 -1.67 30.44
C ASP A 276 -17.89 -2.46 31.33
N GLY A 277 -17.34 -3.55 30.79
CA GLY A 277 -16.40 -4.41 31.51
C GLY A 277 -14.93 -4.07 31.27
N ILE A 278 -14.61 -3.10 30.40
CA ILE A 278 -13.25 -2.89 29.92
C ILE A 278 -12.76 -1.50 30.27
N ASP A 279 -11.77 -1.46 31.15
CA ASP A 279 -10.99 -0.25 31.38
C ASP A 279 -9.97 -0.04 30.25
N THR A 280 -10.36 0.77 29.28
CA THR A 280 -9.48 1.14 28.17
C THR A 280 -8.28 1.95 28.62
N GLN A 281 -8.37 2.72 29.71
CA GLN A 281 -7.26 3.53 30.20
C GLN A 281 -6.17 2.62 30.76
N LEU A 282 -6.55 1.63 31.58
CA LEU A 282 -5.62 0.64 32.12
C LEU A 282 -4.92 -0.12 30.99
N LEU A 283 -5.65 -0.52 29.95
CA LEU A 283 -5.07 -1.21 28.79
C LEU A 283 -4.07 -0.32 28.06
N GLN A 284 -4.40 0.96 27.82
CA GLN A 284 -3.51 1.92 27.18
C GLN A 284 -2.23 2.17 28.00
N GLU A 285 -2.37 2.32 29.32
CA GLU A 285 -1.22 2.48 30.21
C GLU A 285 -0.32 1.24 30.22
N ALA A 286 -0.91 0.04 30.26
CA ALA A 286 -0.17 -1.21 30.21
C ALA A 286 0.59 -1.35 28.89
N THR A 287 -0.03 -1.03 27.75
CA THR A 287 0.64 -1.00 26.44
C THR A 287 1.78 0.02 26.43
N ARG A 288 1.59 1.22 26.99
CA ARG A 288 2.64 2.26 27.04
C ARG A 288 3.83 1.82 27.88
N LYS A 289 3.58 1.21 29.05
CA LYS A 289 4.63 0.67 29.93
C LYS A 289 5.44 -0.42 29.23
N GLU A 290 4.77 -1.34 28.54
CA GLU A 290 5.42 -2.43 27.80
C GLU A 290 6.30 -1.91 26.63
N VAL A 291 5.82 -0.90 25.89
CA VAL A 291 6.61 -0.24 24.83
C VAL A 291 7.87 0.43 25.39
N LEU A 292 7.79 1.06 26.57
CA LEU A 292 8.96 1.66 27.21
C LEU A 292 9.97 0.59 27.66
N GLN A 293 9.50 -0.52 28.23
CA GLN A 293 10.35 -1.63 28.67
C GLN A 293 11.06 -2.33 27.51
N SER A 294 10.34 -2.60 26.41
CA SER A 294 10.93 -3.21 25.20
C SER A 294 12.01 -2.32 24.56
N ARG A 295 11.84 -0.99 24.57
CA ARG A 295 12.87 -0.03 24.12
C ARG A 295 14.13 -0.08 24.99
N GLN A 296 13.98 -0.18 26.31
CA GLN A 296 15.10 -0.24 27.25
C GLN A 296 15.90 -1.54 27.12
N GLN A 297 15.24 -2.66 26.86
CA GLN A 297 15.90 -3.95 26.62
C GLN A 297 16.65 -3.98 25.27
N GLY A 298 16.09 -3.34 24.23
CA GLY A 298 16.75 -3.23 22.92
C GLY A 298 18.03 -2.38 22.92
N THR A 299 18.17 -1.45 23.87
CA THR A 299 19.40 -0.65 24.04
C THR A 299 20.49 -1.35 24.84
N SER A 300 20.18 -2.39 25.61
CA SER A 300 21.17 -3.10 26.43
C SER A 300 21.90 -4.24 25.69
N ASN A 301 21.46 -4.57 24.47
CA ASN A 301 22.03 -5.60 23.60
C ASN A 301 22.77 -5.01 22.37
N LYS A 302 23.22 -3.75 22.47
CA LYS A 302 24.12 -3.13 21.48
C LYS A 302 25.44 -2.74 22.13
#